data_AF-A0AAD5SN67-F1
#
_entry.id   AF-A0AAD5SN67-F1
#
_cell.length_a   1.000
_cell.length_b   1.000
_cell.length_c   1.000
_cell.angle_alpha   90.00
_cell.angle_beta   90.00
_cell.angle_gamma   90.00
#
_symmetry.space_group_name_H-M   'P 1'
#
loop_
_entity.id
_entity.type
_entity.pdbx_description
1 polymer ?
#
loop_
_entity_poly.entity_id
_entity_poly.type
_entity_poly.pdbx_seq_one_letter_code
_entity_poly.pdbx_strand_id
1 'polypeptide(L)' 'MLLGLSGLLIGYDGRYTFESGDKYPPGLFYTGMRAFCALFGAMMVPLGFYTGIQLNLSILASTFLALMVML' A
#
# COMPACT_ATOMS: atom_id res chain seq x y z
N MET A 1 -4.91 -12.32 1.36
CA MET A 1 -6.37 -12.11 1.49
C MET A 1 -6.79 -10.63 1.55
N LEU A 2 -5.92 -9.67 1.93
CA LEU A 2 -6.28 -8.23 2.00
C LEU A 2 -6.72 -7.60 0.67
N LEU A 3 -6.09 -7.93 -0.46
CA LEU A 3 -6.52 -7.43 -1.77
C LEU A 3 -7.92 -7.94 -2.19
N GLY A 4 -8.30 -9.15 -1.77
CA GLY A 4 -9.65 -9.66 -2.02
C GLY A 4 -10.71 -8.91 -1.20
N LEU A 5 -10.37 -8.52 0.02
CA LEU A 5 -11.21 -7.68 0.87
C LEU A 5 -11.30 -6.24 0.32
N SER A 6 -10.20 -5.69 -0.23
CA SER A 6 -10.27 -4.39 -0.91
C SER A 6 -11.13 -4.46 -2.18
N GLY A 7 -11.06 -5.57 -2.92
CA GLY A 7 -12.00 -5.86 -4.00
C GLY A 7 -13.46 -5.81 -3.52
N LEU A 8 -13.79 -6.53 -2.44
CA LEU A 8 -15.14 -6.54 -1.89
C LEU A 8 -15.59 -5.14 -1.41
N LEU A 9 -14.72 -4.36 -0.76
CA LEU A 9 -14.97 -2.97 -0.34
C LEU A 9 -15.23 -2.02 -1.52
N ILE A 10 -14.67 -2.32 -2.68
CA ILE A 10 -14.78 -1.53 -3.90
C ILE A 10 -15.97 -1.99 -4.77
N GLY A 11 -16.73 -2.99 -4.32
CA GLY A 11 -17.89 -3.54 -5.04
C GLY A 11 -17.49 -4.49 -6.18
N TYR A 12 -16.30 -5.08 -6.10
CA TYR A 12 -15.79 -6.00 -7.10
C TYR A 12 -16.31 -7.42 -6.86
N ASP A 13 -17.13 -7.92 -7.79
CA ASP A 13 -17.85 -9.20 -7.70
C ASP A 13 -17.00 -10.43 -8.07
N GLY A 14 -15.66 -10.29 -8.17
CA GLY A 14 -14.74 -11.40 -8.45
C GLY A 14 -14.76 -11.96 -9.88
N ARG A 15 -15.64 -11.47 -10.76
CA ARG A 15 -15.86 -12.01 -12.12
C ARG A 15 -14.83 -11.60 -13.19
N TYR A 16 -13.90 -10.69 -12.89
CA TYR A 16 -12.88 -10.22 -13.83
C TYR A 16 -11.53 -10.91 -13.57
N THR A 17 -11.13 -11.81 -14.46
CA THR A 17 -9.77 -12.33 -14.47
C THR A 17 -8.82 -11.23 -14.94
N PHE A 18 -7.90 -10.83 -14.06
CA PHE A 18 -6.84 -9.86 -14.39
C PHE A 18 -5.84 -10.50 -15.36
N GLU A 19 -6.13 -10.47 -16.66
CA GLU A 19 -5.19 -10.87 -17.69
C GLU A 19 -4.22 -9.73 -18.03
N SER A 20 -2.99 -10.09 -18.37
CA SER A 20 -1.91 -9.14 -18.64
C SER A 20 -2.14 -8.41 -19.98
N GLY A 21 -2.29 -7.09 -19.93
CA GLY A 21 -2.32 -6.23 -21.12
C GLY A 21 -3.70 -5.81 -21.61
N ASP A 22 -4.77 -6.23 -20.95
CA ASP A 22 -6.13 -5.85 -21.35
C ASP A 22 -6.58 -4.51 -20.74
N LYS A 23 -7.45 -3.78 -21.45
CA LYS A 23 -7.98 -2.50 -20.95
C LYS A 23 -9.04 -2.75 -19.88
N TYR A 24 -8.85 -2.13 -18.72
CA TYR A 24 -9.81 -2.22 -17.62
C TYR A 24 -11.21 -1.74 -18.07
N PRO A 25 -12.27 -2.53 -17.82
CA PRO A 25 -13.63 -2.16 -18.22
C PRO A 25 -14.16 -0.95 -17.42
N PRO A 26 -15.10 -0.17 -17.98
CA PRO A 26 -15.54 1.13 -17.45
C PRO A 26 -16.36 1.09 -16.14
N GLY A 27 -16.34 -0.02 -15.40
CA GLY A 27 -16.96 -0.15 -14.07
C GLY A 27 -16.02 -0.71 -13.00
N LEU A 28 -14.76 -0.99 -13.35
CA LEU A 28 -13.78 -1.52 -12.41
C LEU A 28 -12.95 -0.38 -11.82
N PHE A 29 -13.19 -0.07 -10.54
CA PHE A 29 -12.45 0.96 -9.81
C PHE A 29 -11.03 0.49 -9.44
N TYR A 30 -10.16 0.30 -10.44
CA TYR A 30 -8.76 -0.10 -10.27
C TYR A 30 -7.96 0.93 -9.44
N THR A 31 -8.37 2.20 -9.48
CA THR A 31 -7.81 3.28 -8.65
C THR A 31 -7.95 2.99 -7.16
N GLY A 32 -9.08 2.43 -6.72
CA GLY A 32 -9.30 2.08 -5.31
C GLY A 32 -8.38 0.95 -4.86
N MET A 33 -8.18 -0.07 -5.70
CA MET A 33 -7.28 -1.18 -5.39
C MET A 33 -5.83 -0.71 -5.30
N ARG A 34 -5.41 0.20 -6.19
CA ARG A 34 -4.08 0.83 -6.13
C ARG A 34 -3.91 1.72 -4.91
N ALA A 35 -4.91 2.53 -4.59
CA ALA A 35 -4.88 3.40 -3.41
C ALA A 35 -4.78 2.59 -2.12
N PHE A 36 -5.47 1.44 -2.03
CA PHE A 36 -5.37 0.55 -0.88
C PHE A 36 -3.94 0.03 -0.70
N CYS A 37 -3.29 -0.48 -1.76
CA CYS A 37 -1.89 -0.90 -1.69
C CYS A 37 -0.95 0.27 -1.34
N ALA A 38 -1.19 1.46 -1.90
CA ALA A 38 -0.40 2.65 -1.63
C ALA A 38 -0.56 3.13 -0.17
N LEU A 39 -1.74 3.01 0.43
CA LEU A 39 -1.97 3.35 1.84
C LEU A 39 -1.17 2.45 2.78
N PHE A 40 -1.11 1.13 2.52
CA PHE A 40 -0.28 0.23 3.31
C PHE A 40 1.22 0.55 3.16
N GLY A 41 1.68 0.88 1.95
CA GLY A 41 3.05 1.33 1.72
C GLY A 41 3.35 2.65 2.45
N ALA A 42 2.44 3.62 2.39
CA ALA A 42 2.60 4.90 3.09
C ALA A 42 2.60 4.76 4.61
N MET A 43 1.83 3.81 5.17
CA MET A 43 1.83 3.52 6.61
C MET A 43 3.13 2.86 7.11
N MET A 44 3.92 2.24 6.24
CA MET A 44 5.22 1.66 6.64
C MET A 44 6.28 2.72 6.96
N VAL A 45 6.20 3.91 6.35
CA VAL A 45 7.14 5.02 6.58
C VAL A 45 7.14 5.52 8.04
N PRO A 46 6.00 5.92 8.63
CA PRO A 46 5.97 6.33 10.03
C PRO A 46 6.29 5.16 10.96
N LEU A 47 5.91 3.93 10.60
CA LEU A 47 6.22 2.74 11.40
C LEU A 47 7.74 2.48 11.46
N GLY A 48 8.46 2.68 10.36
CA GLY A 48 9.92 2.64 10.31
C GLY A 48 10.56 3.71 11.21
N PHE A 49 10.05 4.94 11.17
CA PHE A 49 10.51 6.01 12.06
C PHE A 49 10.36 5.66 13.55
N TYR A 50 9.18 5.18 13.95
CA TYR A 50 8.93 4.76 15.33
C TYR A 50 9.78 3.56 15.75
N THR A 51 10.05 2.63 14.83
CA THR A 51 10.96 1.50 15.07
C THR A 51 12.38 2.01 15.34
N GLY A 52 12.85 3.02 14.58
CA GLY A 52 14.14 3.67 14.82
C GLY A 52 14.24 4.34 16.18
N ILE A 53 13.17 5.00 16.64
CA ILE A 53 13.10 5.61 17.98
C ILE A 53 13.18 4.53 19.07
N GLN A 54 12.44 3.43 18.94
CA GLN A 54 12.48 2.33 19.91
C GLN A 54 13.84 1.63 20.00
N LEU A 55 14.60 1.64 18.90
CA LEU A 55 15.97 1.16 18.84
C LEU A 55 17.00 2.17 19.41
N ASN A 56 16.57 3.28 20.02
CA ASN A 56 17.41 4.35 20.56
C ASN A 56 18.38 4.97 19.53
N LEU A 57 17.99 5.01 18.25
CA LEU A 57 18.75 5.75 17.25
C LEU A 57 18.55 7.26 17.43
N SER A 58 19.57 8.05 17.05
CA SER A 58 19.44 9.50 16.95
C SER A 58 18.30 9.88 16.00
N ILE A 59 17.64 11.02 16.24
CA ILE A 59 16.55 11.54 15.41
C ILE A 59 16.94 11.55 13.93
N LEU A 60 18.17 11.98 13.62
CA LEU A 60 18.70 11.99 12.26
C LEU A 60 18.76 10.58 11.63
N ALA A 61 19.17 9.58 12.42
CA ALA A 61 19.26 8.19 11.97
C ALA A 61 17.87 7.55 11.82
N SER A 62 16.91 7.89 12.69
CA SER A 62 15.51 7.45 12.55
C SER A 62 14.83 8.07 11.32
N THR A 63 15.10 9.34 10.99
CA THR A 63 14.62 9.97 9.74
C THR A 63 15.25 9.36 8.50
N PHE A 64 16.55 9.01 8.57
CA PHE A 64 17.25 8.36 7.45
C PHE A 64 16.72 6.95 7.19
N LEU A 65 16.42 6.19 8.26
CA LEU A 65 15.79 4.88 8.17
C LEU A 65 14.39 4.99 7.56
N ALA A 66 13.58 5.96 7.98
CA ALA A 66 12.25 6.19 7.39
C ALA A 66 12.33 6.55 5.89
N LEU A 67 13.34 7.33 5.48
CA LEU A 67 13.60 7.65 4.07
C LEU A 67 14.01 6.41 3.25
N MET A 68 14.80 5.51 3.82
CA MET A 68 15.17 4.26 3.15
C MET A 68 13.98 3.31 2.96
N VAL A 69 13.01 3.33 3.89
CA VAL A 69 11.78 2.53 3.78
C VAL A 69 10.80 3.11 2.75
N MET A 70 10.88 4.41 2.48
CA MET A 70 10.04 5.11 1.52
C MET A 70 10.46 4.88 0.06
N LEU A 71 11.74 4.56 -0.18
CA LEU A 71 12.37 4.44 -1.50
C LEU A 71 12.23 3.01 -2.06
#